data_AF-A0A353DJB5-F1
#
_entry.id   AF-A0A353DJB5-F1
#
_cell.length_a   1.000
_cell.length_b   1.000
_cell.length_c   1.000
_cell.angle_alpha   90.00
_cell.angle_beta   90.00
_cell.angle_gamma   90.00
#
_symmetry.space_group_name_H-M   'P 1'
#
loop_
_entity.id
_entity.type
_entity.pdbx_description
1 polymer ?
#
loop_
_entity_poly.entity_id
_entity_poly.type
_entity_poly.pdbx_seq_one_letter_code
_entity_poly.pdbx_strand_id
1 'polypeptide(L)'
;MFADSPTIAPHSLRDLAEGIYQQMYFWGQDVLRPEGNFLVEYGFERLPSLGLKGTSRYRCEWQGGYIELYGACAGWYGGNGGFTFIRPRHRCFVWLSGDVTPVPGAWENDLIDRAAGKNELYQASLPFIDWLLSYEKAIVNRFGLGYRQANHASFRKVPKAKAWIEPPLALKWFHNFRNSPELLVRPRKLARKNNV
;
A
#
# COMPACT_ATOMS: atom_id res chain seq x y z
N MET A 1 27.34 15.38 10.22
CA MET A 1 26.29 15.37 11.26
C MET A 1 25.22 14.41 10.76
N PHE A 2 25.23 13.15 11.23
CA PHE A 2 24.22 12.18 10.81
C PHE A 2 22.95 12.54 11.56
N ALA A 3 21.93 13.02 10.85
CA ALA A 3 20.59 13.11 11.44
C ALA A 3 20.20 11.69 11.86
N ASP A 4 19.87 11.50 13.14
CA ASP A 4 19.34 10.23 13.61
C ASP A 4 18.16 9.84 12.72
N SER A 5 18.28 8.67 12.09
CA SER A 5 17.19 8.15 11.25
C SER A 5 15.92 8.06 12.12
N PRO A 6 14.75 8.48 11.60
CA PRO A 6 13.52 8.48 12.38
C PRO A 6 13.28 7.10 12.99
N THR A 7 13.13 7.04 14.32
CA THR A 7 12.91 5.76 14.99
C THR A 7 11.45 5.35 14.82
N ILE A 8 11.20 4.39 13.92
CA ILE A 8 9.84 3.87 13.74
C ILE A 8 9.47 2.87 14.84
N ALA A 9 8.29 3.07 15.44
CA ALA A 9 7.78 2.16 16.44
C ALA A 9 7.54 0.75 15.84
N PRO A 10 7.85 -0.35 16.56
CA PRO A 10 7.80 -1.71 15.99
C PRO A 10 6.45 -2.11 15.38
N HIS A 11 5.38 -1.56 15.93
CA HIS A 11 4.02 -1.85 15.49
C HIS A 11 3.58 -1.07 14.24
N SER A 12 4.26 0.03 13.90
CA SER A 12 3.87 0.89 12.79
C SER A 12 3.96 0.16 11.45
N LEU A 13 4.91 -0.76 11.29
CA LEU A 13 5.04 -1.57 10.07
C LEU A 13 3.93 -2.62 9.94
N ARG A 14 3.41 -3.11 11.07
CA ARG A 14 2.21 -3.96 11.07
C ARG A 14 0.97 -3.14 10.73
N ASP A 15 0.84 -1.95 11.31
CA ASP A 15 -0.27 -1.05 11.01
C ASP A 15 -0.25 -0.60 9.54
N LEU A 16 0.94 -0.39 8.96
CA LEU A 16 1.13 -0.17 7.52
C LEU A 16 0.57 -1.33 6.70
N ALA A 17 0.91 -2.57 7.05
CA ALA A 17 0.43 -3.77 6.36
C ALA A 17 -1.10 -3.88 6.39
N GLU A 18 -1.75 -3.60 7.53
CA GLU A 18 -3.22 -3.58 7.64
C GLU A 18 -3.83 -2.48 6.75
N GLY A 19 -3.20 -1.31 6.69
CA GLY A 19 -3.62 -0.20 5.83
C GLY A 19 -3.51 -0.53 4.34
N ILE A 20 -2.39 -1.12 3.91
CA ILE A 20 -2.21 -1.56 2.52
C ILE A 20 -3.22 -2.66 2.17
N TYR A 21 -3.46 -3.61 3.08
CA TYR A 21 -4.46 -4.65 2.86
C TYR A 21 -5.85 -4.08 2.55
N GLN A 22 -6.27 -3.05 3.30
CA GLN A 22 -7.52 -2.34 3.02
C GLN A 22 -7.47 -1.58 1.69
N GLN A 23 -6.36 -0.91 1.40
CA GLN A 23 -6.17 -0.18 0.13
C GLN A 23 -6.22 -1.09 -1.09
N MET A 24 -5.73 -2.33 -1.01
CA MET A 24 -5.85 -3.30 -2.10
C MET A 24 -7.31 -3.60 -2.46
N TYR A 25 -8.23 -3.60 -1.48
CA TYR A 25 -9.65 -3.72 -1.79
C TYR A 25 -10.18 -2.48 -2.51
N PHE A 26 -9.75 -1.29 -2.07
CA PHE A 26 -10.13 -0.02 -2.69
C PHE A 26 -9.66 0.08 -4.14
N TRP A 27 -8.40 -0.29 -4.44
CA TRP A 27 -7.90 -0.37 -5.82
C TRP A 27 -8.70 -1.37 -6.66
N GLY A 28 -9.14 -2.48 -6.06
CA GLY A 28 -10.06 -3.41 -6.70
C GLY A 28 -11.39 -2.75 -7.09
N GLN A 29 -11.95 -1.89 -6.22
CA GLN A 29 -13.17 -1.13 -6.54
C GLN A 29 -12.91 -0.10 -7.64
N ASP A 30 -11.74 0.54 -7.65
CA ASP A 30 -11.34 1.53 -8.66
C ASP A 30 -11.26 0.93 -10.08
N VAL A 31 -10.90 -0.36 -10.16
CA VAL A 31 -10.84 -1.12 -11.41
C VAL A 31 -12.23 -1.55 -11.89
N LEU A 32 -13.12 -1.92 -10.97
CA LEU A 32 -14.42 -2.51 -11.27
C LEU A 32 -15.53 -1.48 -11.55
N ARG A 33 -15.19 -0.20 -11.64
CA ARG A 33 -16.17 0.86 -11.83
C ARG A 33 -16.87 0.73 -13.19
N PRO A 34 -18.19 1.03 -13.27
CA PRO A 34 -18.92 1.02 -14.54
C PRO A 34 -18.34 1.99 -15.56
N GLU A 35 -17.82 3.14 -15.11
CA GLU A 35 -17.31 4.18 -16.00
C GLU A 35 -15.89 3.92 -16.50
N GLY A 36 -15.22 2.88 -16.01
CA GLY A 36 -13.88 2.49 -16.43
C GLY A 36 -12.88 2.31 -15.30
N ASN A 37 -11.69 1.84 -15.67
CA ASN A 37 -10.63 1.49 -14.75
C ASN A 37 -9.81 2.73 -14.37
N PHE A 38 -9.98 3.23 -13.15
CA PHE A 38 -9.30 4.46 -12.73
C PHE A 38 -7.79 4.30 -12.54
N LEU A 39 -7.27 3.09 -12.28
CA LEU A 39 -5.81 2.88 -12.27
C LEU A 39 -5.24 3.21 -13.64
N VAL A 40 -5.89 2.77 -14.72
CA VAL A 40 -5.46 3.07 -16.08
C VAL A 40 -5.62 4.56 -16.40
N GLU A 41 -6.73 5.19 -15.99
CA GLU A 41 -6.89 6.66 -16.11
C GLU A 41 -5.79 7.44 -15.37
N TYR A 42 -5.29 6.91 -14.24
CA TYR A 42 -4.21 7.51 -13.45
C TYR A 42 -2.82 7.31 -14.07
N GLY A 43 -2.69 6.45 -15.09
CA GLY A 43 -1.42 6.20 -15.79
C GLY A 43 -0.82 4.82 -15.55
N PHE A 44 -1.57 3.86 -15.01
CA PHE A 44 -1.14 2.46 -14.98
C PHE A 44 -1.32 1.78 -16.34
N GLU A 45 -0.31 1.02 -16.75
CA GLU A 45 -0.44 0.01 -17.78
C GLU A 45 -1.05 -1.26 -17.18
N ARG A 46 -2.11 -1.78 -17.82
CA ARG A 46 -2.70 -3.07 -17.48
C ARG A 46 -1.96 -4.19 -18.22
N LEU A 47 -1.30 -5.04 -17.47
CA LEU A 47 -0.52 -6.16 -17.96
C LEU A 47 -1.18 -7.50 -17.60
N PRO A 48 -0.94 -8.56 -18.38
CA PRO A 48 -1.31 -9.91 -17.98
C PRO A 48 -0.69 -10.28 -16.62
N SER A 49 -1.41 -11.00 -15.77
CA SER A 49 -0.82 -11.54 -14.55
C SER A 49 0.16 -12.66 -14.88
N LEU A 50 1.32 -12.63 -14.24
CA LEU A 50 2.20 -13.78 -14.12
C LEU A 50 1.73 -14.55 -12.89
N GLY A 51 1.49 -15.86 -13.00
CA GLY A 51 1.00 -16.71 -11.90
C GLY A 51 -0.52 -16.88 -11.87
N LEU A 52 -1.23 -16.16 -11.00
CA LEU A 52 -2.66 -16.38 -10.76
C LEU A 52 -3.51 -16.09 -12.00
N LYS A 53 -4.16 -17.13 -12.55
CA LYS A 53 -5.11 -17.02 -13.67
C LYS A 53 -6.27 -16.08 -13.32
N GLY A 54 -6.65 -15.23 -14.28
CA GLY A 54 -7.80 -14.34 -14.15
C GLY A 54 -7.56 -13.08 -13.32
N THR A 55 -6.31 -12.79 -12.94
CA THR A 55 -5.94 -11.51 -12.33
C THR A 55 -5.23 -10.60 -13.33
N SER A 56 -5.19 -9.30 -13.07
CA SER A 56 -4.38 -8.37 -13.87
C SER A 56 -3.28 -7.80 -12.99
N ARG A 57 -2.13 -7.53 -13.63
CA ARG A 57 -1.05 -6.73 -13.06
C ARG A 57 -1.23 -5.29 -13.54
N TYR A 58 -0.99 -4.33 -12.66
CA TYR A 58 -0.93 -2.92 -13.03
C TYR A 58 0.45 -2.37 -12.72
N ARG A 59 1.10 -1.71 -13.68
CA ARG A 59 2.40 -1.06 -13.48
C ARG A 59 2.36 0.42 -13.87
N CYS A 60 2.97 1.31 -13.08
CA CYS A 60 3.20 2.70 -13.46
C CYS A 60 4.60 3.15 -13.03
N GLU A 61 5.25 4.01 -13.80
CA GLU A 61 6.52 4.62 -13.40
C GLU A 61 6.30 5.56 -12.21
N TRP A 62 7.24 5.55 -11.27
CA TRP A 62 7.18 6.40 -10.07
C TRP A 62 8.54 6.58 -9.41
N GLN A 63 8.96 7.84 -9.25
CA GLN A 63 10.17 8.23 -8.50
C GLN A 63 11.44 7.42 -8.85
N GLY A 64 11.74 7.24 -10.15
CA GLY A 64 12.93 6.51 -10.60
C GLY A 64 12.83 4.98 -10.46
N GLY A 65 11.66 4.47 -10.10
CA GLY A 65 11.28 3.07 -10.15
C GLY A 65 9.88 2.92 -10.72
N TYR A 66 9.15 1.92 -10.28
CA TYR A 66 7.76 1.72 -10.66
C TYR A 66 6.93 1.12 -9.52
N ILE A 67 5.64 1.47 -9.52
CA ILE A 67 4.63 0.83 -8.68
C ILE A 67 4.09 -0.37 -9.44
N GLU A 68 3.95 -1.49 -8.74
CA GLU A 68 3.30 -2.67 -9.29
C GLU A 68 2.25 -3.22 -8.33
N LEU A 69 1.05 -3.41 -8.86
CA LEU A 69 -0.12 -3.87 -8.11
C LEU A 69 -0.65 -5.18 -8.68
N TYR A 70 -0.85 -6.15 -7.79
CA TYR A 70 -1.59 -7.38 -8.01
C TYR A 70 -2.70 -7.52 -6.96
N GLY A 71 -3.66 -8.41 -7.19
CA GLY A 71 -4.63 -8.79 -6.15
C GLY A 71 -4.02 -9.46 -4.91
N ALA A 72 -2.76 -9.90 -5.00
CA ALA A 72 -2.07 -10.67 -3.96
C ALA A 72 -0.77 -10.02 -3.43
N CYS A 73 -0.26 -8.98 -4.07
CA CYS A 73 0.86 -8.18 -3.59
C CYS A 73 0.81 -6.76 -4.18
N ALA A 74 1.50 -5.82 -3.54
CA ALA A 74 1.65 -4.45 -4.02
C ALA A 74 3.00 -3.91 -3.57
N GLY A 75 3.69 -3.17 -4.42
CA GLY A 75 5.02 -2.68 -4.08
C GLY A 75 5.55 -1.58 -4.99
N TRP A 76 6.70 -1.06 -4.60
CA TRP A 76 7.53 -0.15 -5.39
C TRP A 76 8.89 -0.80 -5.60
N TYR A 77 9.43 -0.70 -6.82
CA TYR A 77 10.68 -1.34 -7.21
C TYR A 77 11.52 -0.34 -8.02
N GLY A 78 12.73 -0.06 -7.53
CA GLY A 78 13.72 0.80 -8.19
C GLY A 78 15.04 0.06 -8.44
N GLY A 79 16.01 0.74 -9.03
CA GLY A 79 17.27 0.10 -9.47
C GLY A 79 18.07 -0.63 -8.37
N ASN A 80 17.92 -0.23 -7.11
CA ASN A 80 18.65 -0.81 -5.97
C ASN A 80 17.76 -1.68 -5.05
N GLY A 81 16.62 -2.18 -5.57
CA GLY A 81 15.64 -2.92 -4.78
C GLY A 81 14.38 -2.10 -4.51
N GLY A 82 13.65 -2.44 -3.46
CA GLY A 82 12.38 -1.77 -3.18
C GLY A 82 11.62 -2.30 -1.98
N PHE A 83 10.31 -2.19 -2.08
CA PHE A 83 9.36 -2.51 -1.02
C PHE A 83 8.23 -3.34 -1.59
N THR A 84 7.84 -4.38 -0.86
CA THR A 84 6.68 -5.19 -1.23
C THR A 84 5.82 -5.52 -0.02
N PHE A 85 4.51 -5.44 -0.20
CA PHE A 85 3.51 -6.05 0.65
C PHE A 85 3.02 -7.35 0.01
N ILE A 86 3.07 -8.45 0.75
CA ILE A 86 2.57 -9.77 0.31
C ILE A 86 1.31 -10.11 1.11
N ARG A 87 0.16 -10.11 0.43
CA ARG A 87 -1.17 -10.25 1.05
C ARG A 87 -1.36 -11.57 1.81
N PRO A 88 -1.00 -12.76 1.28
CA PRO A 88 -1.17 -14.01 2.03
C PRO A 88 -0.31 -14.08 3.30
N ARG A 89 0.81 -13.35 3.34
CA ARG A 89 1.68 -13.24 4.52
C ARG A 89 1.26 -12.11 5.46
N HIS A 90 0.42 -11.20 4.99
CA HIS A 90 -0.03 -10.02 5.69
C HIS A 90 1.14 -9.18 6.25
N ARG A 91 2.21 -9.05 5.44
CA ARG A 91 3.49 -8.44 5.84
C ARG A 91 4.15 -7.68 4.71
N CYS A 92 4.91 -6.66 5.11
CA CYS A 92 5.79 -5.90 4.23
C CYS A 92 7.24 -6.40 4.33
N PHE A 93 7.99 -6.24 3.26
CA PHE A 93 9.38 -6.68 3.13
C PHE A 93 10.21 -5.66 2.35
N VAL A 94 11.49 -5.57 2.69
CA VAL A 94 12.50 -4.99 1.80
C VAL A 94 12.75 -6.01 0.69
N TRP A 95 12.77 -5.51 -0.53
CA TRP A 95 12.95 -6.30 -1.73
C TRP A 95 14.31 -6.00 -2.36
N LEU A 96 15.03 -7.03 -2.78
CA LEU A 96 16.43 -6.92 -3.20
C LEU A 96 16.62 -6.64 -4.70
N SER A 97 15.56 -6.70 -5.52
CA SER A 97 15.65 -6.53 -6.98
C SER A 97 14.81 -5.38 -7.50
N GLY A 98 15.33 -4.65 -8.50
CA GLY A 98 14.54 -3.71 -9.30
C GLY A 98 13.86 -4.33 -10.52
N ASP A 99 14.37 -5.45 -11.01
CA ASP A 99 13.96 -6.04 -12.28
C ASP A 99 12.94 -7.17 -12.11
N VAL A 100 13.07 -7.91 -11.01
CA VAL A 100 12.19 -9.04 -10.68
C VAL A 100 11.25 -8.63 -9.57
N THR A 101 9.95 -8.71 -9.83
CA THR A 101 8.90 -8.45 -8.84
C THR A 101 8.28 -9.73 -8.32
N PRO A 102 7.61 -9.71 -7.14
CA PRO A 102 6.94 -10.87 -6.61
C PRO A 102 5.85 -11.38 -7.55
N VAL A 103 5.97 -12.63 -7.97
CA VAL A 103 4.94 -13.33 -8.74
C VAL A 103 4.02 -14.08 -7.77
N PRO A 104 2.70 -13.80 -7.77
CA PRO A 104 1.77 -14.50 -6.90
C PRO A 104 1.87 -16.03 -7.00
N GLY A 105 2.23 -16.66 -5.88
CA GLY A 105 2.43 -18.11 -5.76
C GLY A 105 3.91 -18.52 -5.67
N ALA A 106 4.81 -17.83 -6.37
CA ALA A 106 6.25 -18.09 -6.32
C ALA A 106 6.95 -17.26 -5.22
N TRP A 107 6.56 -15.99 -5.08
CA TRP A 107 7.03 -15.03 -4.06
C TRP A 107 8.53 -14.78 -3.97
N GLU A 108 9.34 -15.42 -4.82
CA GLU A 108 10.77 -15.21 -5.02
C GLU A 108 11.49 -14.96 -3.68
N ASN A 109 11.41 -15.93 -2.76
CA ASN A 109 11.80 -15.76 -1.35
C ASN A 109 13.25 -15.32 -1.13
N ASP A 110 14.12 -15.54 -2.11
CA ASP A 110 15.52 -15.15 -2.08
C ASP A 110 15.72 -13.66 -2.37
N LEU A 111 14.71 -12.99 -2.92
CA LEU A 111 14.68 -11.54 -3.14
C LEU A 111 14.07 -10.77 -1.95
N ILE A 112 13.65 -11.47 -0.90
CA ILE A 112 13.26 -10.86 0.36
C ILE A 112 14.49 -10.69 1.23
N ASP A 113 14.81 -9.45 1.59
CA ASP A 113 15.84 -9.18 2.57
C ASP A 113 15.35 -9.58 3.98
N ARG A 114 15.89 -10.69 4.50
CA ARG A 114 15.57 -11.20 5.84
C ARG A 114 16.41 -10.54 6.94
N ALA A 115 17.50 -9.88 6.58
CA ALA A 115 18.36 -9.16 7.50
C ALA A 115 17.90 -7.71 7.70
N ALA A 116 17.10 -7.17 6.77
CA ALA A 116 16.53 -5.83 6.86
C ALA A 116 15.84 -5.57 8.21
N GLY A 117 16.30 -4.53 8.88
CA GLY A 117 15.68 -4.01 10.08
C GLY A 117 14.45 -3.16 9.78
N LYS A 118 13.90 -2.58 10.85
CA LYS A 118 12.68 -1.76 10.77
C LYS A 118 12.91 -0.45 10.02
N ASN A 119 14.10 0.14 10.16
CA ASN A 119 14.42 1.41 9.54
C ASN A 119 14.62 1.23 8.05
N GLU A 120 15.27 0.16 7.62
CA GLU A 120 15.45 -0.23 6.23
C GLU A 120 14.08 -0.45 5.57
N LEU A 121 13.20 -1.21 6.22
CA LEU A 121 11.83 -1.43 5.73
C LEU A 121 11.02 -0.14 5.68
N TYR A 122 11.18 0.74 6.66
CA TYR A 122 10.55 2.06 6.65
C TYR A 122 11.01 2.89 5.44
N GLN A 123 12.33 3.03 5.26
CA GLN A 123 12.91 3.79 4.16
C GLN A 123 12.50 3.23 2.79
N ALA A 124 12.57 1.90 2.63
CA ALA A 124 12.14 1.23 1.41
C ALA A 124 10.65 1.49 1.07
N SER A 125 9.80 1.67 2.09
CA SER A 125 8.37 1.92 1.89
C SER A 125 8.04 3.34 1.43
N LEU A 126 8.92 4.33 1.62
CA LEU A 126 8.57 5.74 1.42
C LEU A 126 8.13 6.07 -0.01
N PRO A 127 8.78 5.60 -1.08
CA PRO A 127 8.32 5.86 -2.45
C PRO A 127 6.92 5.30 -2.72
N PHE A 128 6.62 4.11 -2.16
CA PHE A 128 5.29 3.52 -2.25
C PHE A 128 4.24 4.33 -1.49
N ILE A 129 4.57 4.85 -0.32
CA ILE A 129 3.67 5.70 0.46
C ILE A 129 3.42 7.04 -0.24
N ASP A 130 4.44 7.64 -0.86
CA ASP A 130 4.30 8.85 -1.65
C ASP A 130 3.33 8.64 -2.83
N TRP A 131 3.45 7.50 -3.53
CA TRP A 131 2.50 7.13 -4.56
C TRP A 131 1.09 6.96 -4.00
N LEU A 132 0.93 6.22 -2.90
CA LEU A 132 -0.38 5.98 -2.29
C LEU A 132 -1.07 7.30 -1.94
N LEU A 133 -0.36 8.24 -1.32
CA LEU A 133 -0.89 9.56 -0.97
C LEU A 133 -1.25 10.38 -2.21
N SER A 134 -0.42 10.33 -3.26
CA SER A 134 -0.69 10.98 -4.55
C SER A 134 -1.93 10.41 -5.24
N TYR A 135 -2.06 9.08 -5.26
CA TYR A 135 -3.18 8.37 -5.86
C TYR A 135 -4.48 8.68 -5.13
N GLU A 136 -4.48 8.63 -3.78
CA GLU A 136 -5.67 8.94 -2.99
C GLU A 136 -6.09 10.42 -3.11
N LYS A 137 -5.14 11.33 -3.30
CA LYS A 137 -5.46 12.73 -3.64
C LYS A 137 -6.19 12.83 -4.98
N ALA A 138 -5.75 12.09 -6.00
CA ALA A 138 -6.44 12.04 -7.29
C ALA A 138 -7.83 11.41 -7.21
N ILE A 139 -7.99 10.36 -6.41
CA ILE A 139 -9.30 9.76 -6.09
C ILE A 139 -10.26 10.79 -5.51
N VAL A 140 -9.82 11.54 -4.48
CA VAL A 140 -10.66 12.57 -3.85
C VAL A 140 -11.01 13.68 -4.85
N ASN A 141 -10.04 14.12 -5.65
CA ASN A 141 -10.29 15.14 -6.67
C ASN A 141 -11.28 14.69 -7.75
N ARG A 142 -11.26 13.40 -8.09
CA ARG A 142 -12.11 12.84 -9.16
C ARG A 142 -13.50 12.44 -8.69
N PHE A 143 -13.60 11.81 -7.51
CA PHE A 143 -14.81 11.15 -7.03
C PHE A 143 -15.40 11.75 -5.74
N GLY A 144 -14.69 12.71 -5.14
CA GLY A 144 -15.08 13.32 -3.87
C GLY A 144 -14.82 12.43 -2.67
N LEU A 145 -15.02 13.00 -1.47
CA LEU A 145 -14.74 12.35 -0.19
C LEU A 145 -15.66 11.15 0.11
N GLY A 146 -16.89 11.17 -0.43
CA GLY A 146 -17.88 10.11 -0.20
C GLY A 146 -17.51 8.76 -0.83
N TYR A 147 -16.67 8.76 -1.88
CA TYR A 147 -16.34 7.55 -2.62
C TYR A 147 -15.58 6.53 -1.75
N ARG A 148 -14.53 6.96 -1.05
CA ARG A 148 -13.80 6.07 -0.14
C ARG A 148 -14.62 5.67 1.08
N GLN A 149 -15.55 6.50 1.55
CA GLN A 149 -16.48 6.15 2.62
C GLN A 149 -17.41 5.01 2.19
N ALA A 150 -17.96 5.06 0.97
CA ALA A 150 -18.77 3.98 0.40
C ALA A 150 -17.96 2.69 0.24
N ASN A 151 -16.74 2.78 -0.28
CA ASN A 151 -15.83 1.65 -0.41
C ASN A 151 -15.49 1.02 0.95
N HIS A 152 -15.23 1.84 1.98
CA HIS A 152 -14.97 1.36 3.33
C HIS A 152 -16.21 0.68 3.95
N ALA A 153 -17.40 1.27 3.77
CA ALA A 153 -18.66 0.67 4.21
C ALA A 153 -18.92 -0.68 3.53
N SER A 154 -18.58 -0.81 2.24
CA SER A 154 -18.63 -2.08 1.50
C SER A 154 -17.61 -3.08 2.01
N PHE A 155 -16.36 -2.66 2.24
CA PHE A 155 -15.28 -3.51 2.76
C PHE A 155 -15.63 -4.15 4.10
N ARG A 156 -16.30 -3.41 5.01
CA ARG A 156 -16.79 -3.94 6.30
C ARG A 156 -17.78 -5.10 6.15
N LYS A 157 -18.45 -5.22 5.01
CA LYS A 157 -19.41 -6.32 4.72
C LYS A 157 -18.73 -7.55 4.13
N VAL A 158 -17.45 -7.45 3.73
CA VAL A 158 -16.71 -8.58 3.14
C VAL A 158 -16.46 -9.64 4.22
N PRO A 159 -16.82 -10.93 4.00
CA PRO A 159 -16.60 -11.97 4.98
C PRO A 159 -15.13 -12.08 5.41
N LYS A 160 -14.89 -12.16 6.72
CA LYS A 160 -13.57 -12.26 7.35
C LYS A 160 -12.66 -11.04 7.13
N ALA A 161 -13.11 -9.98 6.45
CA ALA A 161 -12.36 -8.75 6.35
C ALA A 161 -12.30 -8.06 7.72
N LYS A 162 -11.11 -7.64 8.11
CA LYS A 162 -10.90 -6.79 9.28
C LYS A 162 -10.65 -5.38 8.77
N ALA A 163 -11.70 -4.56 8.80
CA ALA A 163 -11.56 -3.15 8.47
C ALA A 163 -10.55 -2.50 9.43
N TRP A 164 -9.68 -1.67 8.87
CA TRP A 164 -8.60 -1.04 9.61
C TRP A 164 -9.11 0.22 10.30
N ILE A 165 -9.15 1.35 9.59
CA ILE A 165 -9.73 2.62 10.03
C ILE A 165 -10.39 3.34 8.84
N GLU A 166 -11.31 4.25 9.16
CA GLU A 166 -12.05 5.04 8.17
C GLU A 166 -11.10 5.89 7.28
N PRO A 167 -11.45 6.15 6.01
CA PRO A 167 -10.52 6.72 5.03
C PRO A 167 -9.84 8.05 5.42
N PRO A 168 -10.55 9.05 6.00
CA PRO A 168 -9.88 10.31 6.39
C PRO A 168 -8.81 10.09 7.47
N LEU A 169 -9.06 9.16 8.40
CA LEU A 169 -8.07 8.79 9.42
C LEU A 169 -6.92 7.97 8.84
N ALA A 170 -7.22 7.07 7.89
CA ALA A 170 -6.20 6.30 7.17
C ALA A 170 -5.22 7.21 6.43
N LEU A 171 -5.71 8.21 5.70
CA LEU A 171 -4.87 9.17 4.98
C LEU A 171 -4.02 10.01 5.94
N LYS A 172 -4.61 10.50 7.04
CA LYS A 172 -3.85 11.18 8.10
C LYS A 172 -2.76 10.28 8.68
N TRP A 173 -3.05 9.00 8.87
CA TRP A 173 -2.08 8.03 9.37
C TRP A 173 -0.93 7.83 8.38
N PHE A 174 -1.21 7.61 7.09
CA PHE A 174 -0.17 7.47 6.07
C PHE A 174 0.69 8.74 5.93
N HIS A 175 0.07 9.92 6.00
CA HIS A 175 0.79 11.19 5.99
C HIS A 175 1.74 11.31 7.19
N ASN A 176 1.28 10.96 8.40
CA ASN A 176 2.14 10.96 9.59
C ASN A 176 3.21 9.88 9.51
N PHE A 177 2.90 8.71 8.95
CA PHE A 177 3.90 7.66 8.74
C PHE A 177 5.05 8.18 7.87
N ARG A 178 4.72 8.92 6.81
CA ARG A 178 5.69 9.48 5.88
C ARG A 178 6.49 10.67 6.43
N ASN A 179 5.87 11.54 7.23
CA ASN A 179 6.44 12.85 7.56
C ASN A 179 6.82 13.02 9.04
N SER A 180 6.21 12.25 9.94
CA SER A 180 6.40 12.37 11.40
C SER A 180 6.20 11.01 12.06
N PRO A 181 6.98 9.97 11.70
CA PRO A 181 6.80 8.60 12.18
C PRO A 181 6.90 8.45 13.70
N GLU A 182 7.61 9.35 14.38
CA GLU A 182 7.73 9.45 15.84
C GLU A 182 6.42 9.86 16.52
N LEU A 183 5.53 10.54 15.80
CA LEU A 183 4.21 10.98 16.29
C LEU A 183 3.08 10.01 15.92
N LEU A 184 3.41 8.84 15.35
CA LEU A 184 2.43 7.86 14.92
C LEU A 184 1.59 7.34 16.09
N VAL A 185 0.28 7.53 15.99
CA VAL A 185 -0.70 6.94 16.89
C VAL A 185 -1.21 5.64 16.29
N ARG A 186 -1.36 4.61 17.12
CA ARG A 186 -2.00 3.34 16.72
C ARG A 186 -3.37 3.63 16.07
N PRO A 187 -3.68 3.06 14.90
CA PRO A 187 -4.97 3.17 14.23
C PRO A 187 -6.16 2.85 15.14
N ARG A 188 -6.05 1.79 15.96
CA ARG A 188 -7.07 1.42 16.95
C ARG A 188 -7.39 2.53 17.96
N LYS A 189 -6.40 3.37 18.32
CA LYS A 189 -6.60 4.52 19.21
C LYS A 189 -7.26 5.69 18.47
N LEU A 190 -6.91 5.89 17.20
CA LEU A 190 -7.54 6.91 16.35
C LEU A 190 -9.03 6.62 16.14
N ALA A 191 -9.39 5.37 15.86
CA ALA A 191 -10.79 4.95 15.68
C ALA A 191 -11.66 5.19 16.93
N ARG A 192 -11.09 5.04 18.13
CA ARG A 192 -11.81 5.26 19.39
C ARG A 192 -12.06 6.74 19.71
N LYS A 193 -11.14 7.63 19.31
CA LYS A 193 -11.26 9.07 19.58
C LYS A 193 -12.33 9.77 18.73
N ASN A 194 -12.76 9.18 17.63
CA ASN A 194 -13.82 9.72 16.77
C ASN A 194 -15.23 9.22 17.13
N ASN A 195 -15.36 8.33 18.12
CA ASN A 195 -16.64 7.80 18.61
C ASN A 195 -17.06 8.44 19.94
N VAL A 196 -16.45 9.57 20.32
CA VAL A 196 -16.79 10.39 21.49
C VAL A 196 -17.12 11.79 21.01
#